data_AF-A2GI41-F1
#
_entry.id   AF-A2GI41-F1
#
_cell.length_a   1.000
_cell.length_b   1.000
_cell.length_c   1.000
_cell.angle_alpha   90.00
_cell.angle_beta   90.00
_cell.angle_gamma   90.00
#
_symmetry.space_group_name_H-M   'P 1'
#
loop_
_entity.id
_entity.type
_entity.pdbx_description
1 polymer ?
#
loop_
_entity_poly.entity_id
_entity_poly.type
_entity_poly.pdbx_seq_one_letter_code
_entity_poly.pdbx_strand_id
1 'polypeptide(L)'
;MVSDETDDISHDEHVSDNSEQTTDLQQVTDETTFIPVEFDDNIKRKYGDIIRKTDAIDLTDRDEEFVVSYFVNIFKKHIILEFIVTNTIEDKVYNDLSIRLSDIDVLDDSNEYVAKQVGYQQTVSTCLVLERSQSHLCFGTFSAKLEYTDSDVGSEDEYNLGDVYLGPEFWCEPISVDFEREWDNEQYIKCTKAFVMSNDKDTESAVKRIEDDFSWLHFVCKGENSKNTAIILDFSGQMIDNGPFVLVRTEVGSSKSKGIICRVTVKTSSNDLCQKLIHSFFR
;
A
#
# COMPACT_ATOMS: atom_id res chain seq x y z
N MET A 1 83.53 -76.07 3.39
CA MET A 1 83.27 -75.02 4.39
C MET A 1 82.11 -74.22 3.81
N VAL A 2 80.84 -74.60 4.09
CA VAL A 2 80.05 -74.22 5.30
C VAL A 2 80.17 -72.70 5.47
N SER A 3 79.15 -71.85 5.34
CA SER A 3 77.69 -71.87 5.61
C SER A 3 77.03 -70.77 4.75
N ASP A 4 75.83 -70.90 4.19
CA ASP A 4 74.48 -70.98 4.77
C ASP A 4 73.89 -69.62 5.22
N GLU A 5 72.59 -69.48 4.93
CA GLU A 5 71.57 -68.54 5.45
C GLU A 5 71.46 -67.12 4.82
N THR A 6 70.29 -66.57 4.43
CA THR A 6 68.86 -67.01 4.40
C THR A 6 68.04 -65.95 3.63
N ASP A 7 66.88 -66.38 3.14
CA ASP A 7 65.80 -65.64 2.48
C ASP A 7 65.02 -64.65 3.38
N ASP A 8 64.31 -63.70 2.74
CA ASP A 8 62.90 -63.29 2.98
C ASP A 8 62.64 -61.96 2.20
N ILE A 9 61.91 -61.92 1.08
CA ILE A 9 60.45 -62.05 0.86
C ILE A 9 59.60 -61.09 1.71
N SER A 10 59.07 -60.03 1.07
CA SER A 10 57.62 -59.80 1.02
C SER A 10 57.23 -58.75 -0.05
N HIS A 11 56.29 -59.18 -0.90
CA HIS A 11 55.31 -58.33 -1.58
C HIS A 11 54.39 -57.66 -0.55
N ASP A 12 53.85 -56.48 -0.88
CA ASP A 12 52.40 -56.29 -0.78
C ASP A 12 51.91 -55.14 -1.67
N GLU A 13 50.95 -55.47 -2.52
CA GLU A 13 49.96 -54.58 -3.10
C GLU A 13 48.87 -54.30 -2.05
N HIS A 14 48.34 -53.08 -1.99
CA HIS A 14 46.94 -52.75 -1.64
C HIS A 14 46.75 -51.23 -1.88
N VAL A 15 46.01 -50.78 -2.91
CA VAL A 15 44.54 -50.72 -3.04
C VAL A 15 43.89 -49.69 -2.10
N SER A 16 43.27 -48.70 -2.76
CA SER A 16 42.15 -47.82 -2.39
C SER A 16 42.25 -46.92 -1.15
N ASP A 17 42.06 -45.62 -1.36
CA ASP A 17 40.80 -45.04 -0.89
C ASP A 17 40.38 -43.79 -1.67
N ASN A 18 39.12 -43.84 -2.12
CA ASN A 18 38.30 -42.73 -2.58
C ASN A 18 38.15 -41.75 -1.41
N SER A 19 38.44 -40.47 -1.62
CA SER A 19 37.72 -39.43 -0.90
C SER A 19 37.39 -38.30 -1.86
N GLU A 20 36.10 -38.24 -2.16
CA GLU A 20 35.39 -37.10 -2.74
C GLU A 20 35.75 -35.85 -1.93
N GLN A 21 36.44 -34.89 -2.54
CA GLN A 21 36.39 -33.50 -2.09
C GLN A 21 35.52 -32.75 -3.07
N THR A 22 34.22 -32.85 -2.76
CA THR A 22 33.21 -31.80 -2.84
C THR A 22 33.74 -30.47 -3.35
N THR A 23 33.30 -30.15 -4.57
CA THR A 23 33.12 -28.81 -5.11
C THR A 23 32.69 -27.84 -4.01
N ASP A 24 33.56 -26.88 -3.71
CA ASP A 24 33.20 -25.66 -3.01
C ASP A 24 32.13 -24.93 -3.84
N LEU A 25 30.86 -25.22 -3.51
CA LEU A 25 29.78 -24.29 -3.75
C LEU A 25 30.09 -23.07 -2.91
N GLN A 26 30.75 -22.09 -3.51
CA GLN A 26 30.71 -20.72 -3.04
C GLN A 26 29.22 -20.35 -2.94
N GLN A 27 28.68 -20.44 -1.73
CA GLN A 27 27.45 -19.78 -1.35
C GLN A 27 27.71 -18.29 -1.56
N VAL A 28 27.27 -17.79 -2.71
CA VAL A 28 26.97 -16.37 -2.88
C VAL A 28 25.75 -16.14 -2.01
N THR A 29 25.98 -15.85 -0.73
CA THR A 29 24.98 -15.20 0.10
C THR A 29 24.96 -13.75 -0.37
N ASP A 30 24.28 -13.49 -1.47
CA ASP A 30 23.74 -12.15 -1.72
C ASP A 30 22.75 -11.93 -0.58
N GLU A 31 23.20 -11.26 0.48
CA GLU A 31 22.34 -10.69 1.49
C GLU A 31 21.42 -9.72 0.74
N THR A 32 20.25 -10.19 0.32
CA THR A 32 19.12 -9.37 -0.09
C THR A 32 18.71 -8.57 1.14
N THR A 33 19.49 -7.53 1.41
CA THR A 33 19.21 -6.60 2.49
C THR A 33 17.90 -5.95 2.11
N PHE A 34 16.85 -6.33 2.81
CA PHE A 34 15.57 -5.67 2.75
C PHE A 34 15.79 -4.18 3.06
N ILE A 35 15.61 -3.33 2.06
CA ILE A 35 15.71 -1.88 2.21
C ILE A 35 14.31 -1.33 1.99
N PRO A 36 13.63 -0.87 3.06
CA PRO A 36 12.37 -0.15 2.93
C PRO A 36 12.51 1.08 2.01
N VAL A 37 11.43 1.46 1.33
CA VAL A 37 11.38 2.60 0.40
C VAL A 37 11.92 3.90 1.01
N GLU A 38 11.70 4.10 2.31
CA GLU A 38 12.17 5.29 3.03
C GLU A 38 13.69 5.39 3.22
N PHE A 39 14.40 4.27 3.04
CA PHE A 39 15.86 4.17 3.16
C PHE A 39 16.56 3.85 1.83
N ASP A 40 15.80 3.71 0.74
CA ASP A 40 16.37 3.44 -0.58
C ASP A 40 16.85 4.75 -1.26
N ASP A 41 18.17 4.89 -1.36
CA ASP A 41 18.82 6.05 -2.00
C ASP A 41 18.50 6.20 -3.48
N ASN A 42 18.21 5.12 -4.20
CA ASN A 42 17.83 5.17 -5.61
C ASN A 42 16.42 5.73 -5.77
N ILE A 43 15.47 5.25 -4.95
CA ILE A 43 14.12 5.81 -4.87
C ILE A 43 14.19 7.29 -4.51
N LYS A 44 14.94 7.65 -3.46
CA LYS A 44 15.10 9.03 -3.05
C LYS A 44 15.66 9.91 -4.16
N ARG A 45 16.68 9.42 -4.89
CA ARG A 45 17.27 10.15 -6.02
C ARG A 45 16.30 10.32 -7.19
N LYS A 46 15.45 9.31 -7.46
CA LYS A 46 14.52 9.28 -8.59
C LYS A 46 13.23 10.08 -8.31
N TYR A 47 12.66 9.95 -7.11
CA TYR A 47 11.34 10.47 -6.76
C TYR A 47 11.34 11.60 -5.72
N GLY A 48 12.47 11.84 -5.05
CA GLY A 48 12.64 12.87 -4.03
C GLY A 48 12.34 12.37 -2.62
N ASP A 49 12.05 13.30 -1.71
CA ASP A 49 11.71 12.96 -0.31
C ASP A 49 10.23 12.54 -0.17
N ILE A 50 9.98 11.61 0.75
CA ILE A 50 8.63 11.23 1.17
C ILE A 50 8.01 12.42 1.91
N ILE A 51 6.81 12.83 1.47
CA ILE A 51 5.98 13.85 2.11
C ILE A 51 5.20 13.23 3.27
N ARG A 52 4.64 12.04 3.04
CA ARG A 52 3.81 11.31 4.01
C ARG A 52 3.83 9.81 3.71
N LYS A 53 3.74 8.99 4.74
CA LYS A 53 3.64 7.52 4.69
C LYS A 53 2.45 7.08 5.54
N THR A 54 1.72 6.05 5.11
CA THR A 54 0.65 5.44 5.92
C THR A 54 1.22 4.42 6.90
N ASP A 55 0.41 3.97 7.86
CA ASP A 55 0.70 2.70 8.53
C ASP A 55 0.56 1.53 7.56
N ALA A 56 1.09 0.37 7.94
CA ALA A 56 0.96 -0.87 7.19
C ALA A 56 -0.51 -1.33 7.15
N ILE A 57 -0.96 -1.77 5.99
CA ILE A 57 -2.29 -2.35 5.79
C ILE A 57 -2.09 -3.80 5.34
N ASP A 58 -2.60 -4.74 6.14
CA ASP A 58 -2.49 -6.17 5.85
C ASP A 58 -3.40 -6.57 4.67
N LEU A 59 -2.86 -7.35 3.73
CA LEU A 59 -3.57 -7.92 2.59
C LEU A 59 -3.85 -9.42 2.76
N THR A 60 -3.17 -10.06 3.70
CA THR A 60 -3.37 -11.46 4.07
C THR A 60 -3.32 -11.60 5.58
N ASP A 61 -3.90 -12.67 6.11
CA ASP A 61 -3.78 -13.03 7.52
C ASP A 61 -2.37 -13.56 7.83
N ARG A 62 -1.98 -13.53 9.11
CA ARG A 62 -0.62 -13.92 9.54
C ARG A 62 -0.31 -15.41 9.42
N ASP A 63 -1.34 -16.23 9.26
CA ASP A 63 -1.24 -17.69 9.17
C ASP A 63 -1.34 -18.20 7.71
N GLU A 64 -1.31 -17.29 6.73
CA GLU A 64 -1.33 -17.61 5.30
C GLU A 64 0.07 -17.95 4.75
N GLU A 65 0.08 -18.56 3.56
CA GLU A 65 1.30 -18.94 2.80
C GLU A 65 2.25 -17.76 2.55
N PHE A 66 1.66 -16.59 2.29
CA PHE A 66 2.36 -15.33 2.19
C PHE A 66 1.73 -14.33 3.17
N VAL A 67 2.55 -13.74 4.03
CA VAL A 67 2.12 -12.60 4.86
C VAL A 67 2.49 -11.33 4.12
N VAL A 68 1.46 -10.62 3.64
CA VAL A 68 1.62 -9.45 2.78
C VAL A 68 0.95 -8.26 3.43
N SER A 69 1.69 -7.16 3.52
CA SER A 69 1.17 -5.85 3.91
C SER A 69 1.66 -4.78 2.93
N TYR A 70 0.97 -3.65 2.87
CA TYR A 70 1.43 -2.52 2.05
C TYR A 70 1.42 -1.18 2.78
N PHE A 71 2.26 -0.29 2.30
CA PHE A 71 2.32 1.12 2.68
C PHE A 71 2.02 1.99 1.46
N VAL A 72 1.40 3.15 1.69
CA VAL A 72 1.28 4.21 0.68
C VAL A 72 2.30 5.29 0.99
N ASN A 73 3.38 5.32 0.22
CA ASN A 73 4.44 6.32 0.32
C ASN A 73 4.17 7.46 -0.66
N ILE A 74 3.95 8.67 -0.14
CA ILE A 74 3.49 9.82 -0.91
C ILE A 74 4.68 10.75 -1.17
N PHE A 75 5.00 10.93 -2.45
CA PHE A 75 6.01 11.86 -2.93
C PHE A 75 5.34 13.06 -3.60
N LYS A 76 6.14 14.06 -3.99
CA LYS A 76 5.60 15.27 -4.62
C LYS A 76 4.80 14.99 -5.90
N LYS A 77 5.28 14.08 -6.75
CA LYS A 77 4.69 13.76 -8.06
C LYS A 77 4.36 12.29 -8.25
N HIS A 78 4.58 11.47 -7.23
CA HIS A 78 4.41 10.02 -7.32
C HIS A 78 3.78 9.50 -6.02
N ILE A 79 3.11 8.37 -6.14
CA ILE A 79 2.74 7.51 -5.02
C ILE A 79 3.46 6.19 -5.25
N ILE A 80 4.17 5.70 -4.24
CA ILE A 80 4.78 4.38 -4.27
C ILE A 80 4.03 3.49 -3.30
N LEU A 81 3.43 2.43 -3.84
CA LEU A 81 2.85 1.36 -3.05
C LEU A 81 3.98 0.36 -2.77
N GLU A 82 4.39 0.30 -1.51
CA GLU A 82 5.42 -0.62 -1.05
C GLU A 82 4.75 -1.82 -0.43
N PHE A 83 5.06 -3.02 -0.93
CA PHE A 83 4.51 -4.27 -0.46
C PHE A 83 5.60 -5.07 0.24
N ILE A 84 5.33 -5.43 1.49
CA ILE A 84 6.22 -6.25 2.29
C ILE A 84 5.69 -7.67 2.25
N VAL A 85 6.48 -8.59 1.70
CA VAL A 85 6.10 -9.97 1.47
C VAL A 85 6.99 -10.88 2.30
N THR A 86 6.38 -11.68 3.17
CA THR A 86 7.06 -12.74 3.92
C THR A 86 6.57 -14.11 3.45
N ASN A 87 7.50 -14.98 3.07
CA ASN A 87 7.20 -16.36 2.71
C ASN A 87 7.17 -17.24 3.97
N THR A 88 6.05 -17.93 4.22
CA THR A 88 5.88 -18.81 5.38
C THR A 88 5.94 -20.29 5.02
N ILE A 89 6.19 -20.64 3.76
CA ILE A 89 6.26 -22.03 3.30
C ILE A 89 7.66 -22.59 3.51
N GLU A 90 7.75 -23.66 4.30
CA GLU A 90 9.00 -24.37 4.59
C GLU A 90 9.66 -24.93 3.32
N ASP A 91 10.99 -24.85 3.28
CA ASP A 91 11.83 -25.35 2.19
C ASP A 91 11.49 -24.83 0.78
N LYS A 92 10.71 -23.74 0.69
CA LYS A 92 10.37 -23.07 -0.56
C LYS A 92 11.11 -21.76 -0.75
N VAL A 93 11.55 -21.54 -1.99
CA VAL A 93 12.17 -20.31 -2.44
C VAL A 93 11.44 -19.84 -3.69
N TYR A 94 11.05 -18.58 -3.69
CA TYR A 94 10.36 -17.95 -4.83
C TYR A 94 11.23 -16.84 -5.39
N ASN A 95 11.19 -16.65 -6.71
CA ASN A 95 11.91 -15.59 -7.41
C ASN A 95 10.95 -14.62 -8.10
N ASP A 96 11.48 -13.47 -8.48
CA ASP A 96 10.80 -12.46 -9.30
C ASP A 96 9.41 -12.08 -8.78
N LEU A 97 9.35 -11.71 -7.49
CA LEU A 97 8.11 -11.36 -6.81
C LEU A 97 7.66 -9.94 -7.17
N SER A 98 6.47 -9.83 -7.74
CA SER A 98 5.79 -8.58 -8.08
C SER A 98 4.33 -8.59 -7.67
N ILE A 99 3.77 -7.40 -7.48
CA ILE A 99 2.34 -7.24 -7.22
C ILE A 99 1.70 -6.69 -8.48
N ARG A 100 0.60 -7.30 -8.92
CA ARG A 100 -0.26 -6.73 -9.95
C ARG A 100 -1.55 -6.23 -9.32
N LEU A 101 -1.92 -5.01 -9.68
CA LEU A 101 -3.22 -4.43 -9.38
C LEU A 101 -4.07 -4.38 -10.65
N SER A 102 -5.35 -4.70 -10.53
CA SER A 102 -6.30 -4.64 -11.65
C SER A 102 -6.81 -3.21 -11.87
N ASP A 103 -7.06 -2.82 -13.12
CA ASP A 103 -7.70 -1.54 -13.50
C ASP A 103 -6.99 -0.26 -12.98
N ILE A 104 -5.66 -0.27 -12.91
CA ILE A 104 -4.85 0.89 -12.53
C ILE A 104 -3.65 1.07 -13.47
N ASP A 105 -3.35 2.32 -13.81
CA ASP A 105 -2.20 2.69 -14.63
C ASP A 105 -0.95 2.84 -13.73
N VAL A 106 0.00 1.92 -13.88
CA VAL A 106 1.31 1.97 -13.21
C VAL A 106 2.31 2.67 -14.13
N LEU A 107 3.08 3.62 -13.58
CA LEU A 107 3.98 4.49 -14.34
C LEU A 107 5.28 3.78 -14.74
N ASP A 108 5.76 2.86 -13.90
CA ASP A 108 7.01 2.15 -14.07
C ASP A 108 6.76 0.64 -13.97
N ASP A 109 6.82 -0.06 -15.10
CA ASP A 109 6.75 -1.53 -15.17
C ASP A 109 8.14 -2.18 -15.16
N SER A 110 9.20 -1.39 -14.93
CA SER A 110 10.55 -1.94 -14.96
C SER A 110 10.76 -2.94 -13.83
N ASN A 111 11.54 -3.99 -14.13
CA ASN A 111 11.98 -5.00 -13.16
C ASN A 111 12.90 -4.44 -12.05
N GLU A 112 13.02 -3.11 -11.92
CA GLU A 112 13.80 -2.41 -10.89
C GLU A 112 13.26 -2.68 -9.49
N TYR A 113 11.94 -2.73 -9.33
CA TYR A 113 11.29 -2.89 -8.01
C TYR A 113 10.77 -4.31 -7.73
N VAL A 114 11.09 -5.26 -8.61
CA VAL A 114 10.75 -6.68 -8.44
C VAL A 114 11.72 -7.30 -7.44
N ALA A 115 11.18 -7.88 -6.35
CA ALA A 115 11.98 -8.61 -5.38
C ALA A 115 12.53 -9.89 -6.03
N LYS A 116 13.86 -10.02 -6.05
CA LYS A 116 14.51 -11.09 -6.83
C LYS A 116 14.31 -12.47 -6.25
N GLN A 117 14.26 -12.58 -4.92
CA GLN A 117 14.14 -13.87 -4.26
C GLN A 117 13.63 -13.71 -2.83
N VAL A 118 12.77 -14.64 -2.39
CA VAL A 118 12.37 -14.80 -0.99
C VAL A 118 12.39 -16.27 -0.59
N GLY A 119 13.18 -16.62 0.42
CA GLY A 119 13.19 -17.93 1.05
C GLY A 119 12.25 -18.03 2.26
N TYR A 120 12.16 -19.20 2.87
CA TYR A 120 11.37 -19.44 4.07
C TYR A 120 11.72 -18.47 5.21
N GLN A 121 10.70 -17.86 5.81
CA GLN A 121 10.80 -16.84 6.88
C GLN A 121 11.61 -15.60 6.51
N GLN A 122 11.90 -15.40 5.22
CA GLN A 122 12.50 -14.16 4.74
C GLN A 122 11.41 -13.17 4.34
N THR A 123 11.73 -11.89 4.51
CA THR A 123 10.88 -10.78 4.15
C THR A 123 11.55 -9.93 3.08
N VAL A 124 10.81 -9.60 2.02
CA VAL A 124 11.27 -8.76 0.91
C VAL A 124 10.31 -7.60 0.67
N SER A 125 10.79 -6.59 -0.06
CA SER A 125 9.99 -5.44 -0.51
C SER A 125 9.85 -5.48 -2.03
N THR A 126 8.64 -5.24 -2.53
CA THR A 126 8.37 -4.99 -3.95
C THR A 126 7.48 -3.75 -4.07
N CYS A 127 7.62 -2.97 -5.14
CA CYS A 127 6.94 -1.67 -5.24
C CYS A 127 6.20 -1.47 -6.55
N LEU A 128 5.10 -0.71 -6.49
CA LEU A 128 4.41 -0.14 -7.64
C LEU A 128 4.47 1.38 -7.58
N VAL A 129 4.77 2.02 -8.71
CA VAL A 129 4.87 3.47 -8.81
C VAL A 129 3.71 4.03 -9.61
N LEU A 130 2.95 4.91 -9.00
CA LEU A 130 1.82 5.61 -9.61
C LEU A 130 2.17 7.09 -9.83
N GLU A 131 1.64 7.67 -10.90
CA GLU A 131 1.69 9.11 -11.10
C GLU A 131 0.74 9.80 -10.11
N ARG A 132 1.23 10.84 -9.44
CA ARG A 132 0.42 11.69 -8.54
C ARG A 132 0.20 13.04 -9.23
N SER A 133 -0.87 13.14 -10.01
CA SER A 133 -1.31 14.37 -10.66
C SER A 133 -2.83 14.41 -10.82
N GLN A 134 -3.39 15.59 -11.12
CA GLN A 134 -4.85 15.74 -11.32
C GLN A 134 -5.37 15.01 -12.57
N SER A 135 -4.53 14.77 -13.58
CA SER A 135 -4.93 13.98 -14.76
C SER A 135 -4.98 12.49 -14.47
N HIS A 136 -4.34 12.03 -13.39
CA HIS A 136 -4.18 10.62 -13.03
C HIS A 136 -4.70 10.37 -11.60
N LEU A 137 -5.97 10.71 -11.37
CA LEU A 137 -6.64 10.39 -10.10
C LEU A 137 -7.15 8.94 -10.13
N CYS A 138 -6.63 8.10 -9.24
CA CYS A 138 -7.08 6.72 -9.08
C CYS A 138 -7.67 6.50 -7.68
N PHE A 139 -8.94 6.88 -7.51
CA PHE A 139 -9.67 6.58 -6.28
C PHE A 139 -10.40 5.26 -6.43
N GLY A 140 -10.20 4.34 -5.50
CA GLY A 140 -10.90 3.07 -5.57
C GLY A 140 -10.27 1.97 -4.74
N THR A 141 -10.85 0.80 -4.94
CA THR A 141 -10.41 -0.47 -4.38
C THR A 141 -9.97 -1.33 -5.56
N PHE A 142 -8.76 -1.87 -5.50
CA PHE A 142 -8.09 -2.55 -6.60
C PHE A 142 -7.74 -3.96 -6.16
N SER A 143 -8.20 -4.96 -6.90
CA SER A 143 -7.84 -6.35 -6.63
C SER A 143 -6.37 -6.58 -6.91
N ALA A 144 -5.70 -7.18 -5.93
CA ALA A 144 -4.26 -7.40 -5.93
C ALA A 144 -3.92 -8.88 -6.07
N LYS A 145 -2.83 -9.17 -6.77
CA LYS A 145 -2.25 -10.49 -6.89
C LYS A 145 -0.74 -10.42 -6.70
N LEU A 146 -0.19 -11.38 -5.97
CA LEU A 146 1.24 -11.66 -5.95
C LEU A 146 1.58 -12.58 -7.12
N GLU A 147 2.55 -12.19 -7.92
CA GLU A 147 3.10 -12.98 -9.02
C GLU A 147 4.52 -13.38 -8.65
N TYR A 148 4.89 -14.63 -8.91
CA TYR A 148 6.20 -15.17 -8.55
C TYR A 148 6.56 -16.38 -9.42
N THR A 149 7.84 -16.78 -9.37
CA THR A 149 8.34 -18.02 -9.96
C THR A 149 8.82 -18.98 -8.87
N ASP A 150 8.30 -20.21 -8.84
CA ASP A 150 8.80 -21.27 -7.93
C ASP A 150 10.20 -21.71 -8.39
N SER A 151 11.19 -21.62 -7.50
CA SER A 151 12.60 -21.93 -7.81
C SER A 151 12.83 -23.40 -8.14
N ASP A 152 12.04 -24.31 -7.58
CA ASP A 152 12.26 -25.75 -7.71
C ASP A 152 11.82 -26.25 -9.08
N VAL A 153 10.69 -25.72 -9.57
CA VAL A 153 10.06 -26.17 -10.82
C VAL A 153 10.23 -25.17 -11.96
N GLY A 154 10.63 -23.94 -11.66
CA GLY A 154 10.84 -22.86 -12.65
C GLY A 154 9.54 -22.40 -13.32
N SER A 155 8.40 -22.57 -12.67
CA SER A 155 7.09 -22.15 -13.20
C SER A 155 6.59 -20.88 -12.54
N GLU A 156 5.99 -20.01 -13.34
CA GLU A 156 5.26 -18.83 -12.89
C GLU A 156 3.92 -19.24 -12.25
N ASP A 157 3.55 -18.58 -11.15
CA ASP A 157 2.28 -18.79 -10.45
C ASP A 157 1.76 -17.46 -9.84
N GLU A 158 0.50 -17.46 -9.41
CA GLU A 158 -0.19 -16.30 -8.86
C GLU A 158 -0.91 -16.63 -7.54
N TYR A 159 -0.79 -15.75 -6.55
CA TYR A 159 -1.54 -15.82 -5.28
C TYR A 159 -2.46 -14.60 -5.13
N ASN A 160 -3.75 -14.84 -4.86
CA ASN A 160 -4.73 -13.76 -4.69
C ASN A 160 -4.57 -13.11 -3.33
N LEU A 161 -4.57 -11.78 -3.30
CA LEU A 161 -4.47 -11.00 -2.07
C LEU A 161 -5.79 -10.28 -1.76
N GLY A 162 -5.87 -9.66 -0.58
CA GLY A 162 -6.89 -8.66 -0.29
C GLY A 162 -6.80 -7.44 -1.22
N ASP A 163 -7.83 -6.61 -1.23
CA ASP A 163 -7.85 -5.44 -2.09
C ASP A 163 -7.00 -4.28 -1.55
N VAL A 164 -6.29 -3.59 -2.45
CA VAL A 164 -5.59 -2.33 -2.15
C VAL A 164 -6.56 -1.18 -2.30
N TYR A 165 -6.57 -0.26 -1.34
CA TYR A 165 -7.37 0.95 -1.43
C TYR A 165 -6.52 2.18 -1.65
N LEU A 166 -6.94 3.02 -2.58
CA LEU A 166 -6.43 4.36 -2.77
C LEU A 166 -7.54 5.38 -2.64
N GLY A 167 -7.40 6.28 -1.67
CA GLY A 167 -8.39 7.29 -1.35
C GLY A 167 -7.95 8.71 -1.70
N PRO A 168 -8.91 9.65 -1.70
CA PRO A 168 -8.66 11.05 -2.04
C PRO A 168 -7.64 11.73 -1.12
N GLU A 169 -7.45 11.22 0.10
CA GLU A 169 -6.43 11.68 1.04
C GLU A 169 -5.00 11.64 0.46
N PHE A 170 -4.74 10.82 -0.56
CA PHE A 170 -3.43 10.74 -1.21
C PHE A 170 -3.23 11.81 -2.30
N TRP A 171 -4.30 12.45 -2.78
CA TRP A 171 -4.28 13.51 -3.81
C TRP A 171 -4.78 14.86 -3.32
N CYS A 172 -5.07 15.00 -2.02
CA CYS A 172 -5.55 16.23 -1.42
C CYS A 172 -4.65 16.65 -0.26
N GLU A 173 -4.52 17.96 -0.09
CA GLU A 173 -3.77 18.58 0.99
C GLU A 173 -4.71 19.49 1.81
N PRO A 174 -4.59 19.48 3.15
CA PRO A 174 -5.41 20.34 4.00
C PRO A 174 -5.00 21.81 3.80
N ILE A 175 -5.97 22.68 3.53
CA ILE A 175 -5.72 24.12 3.39
C ILE A 175 -6.77 24.92 4.14
N SER A 176 -6.34 25.99 4.80
CA SER A 176 -7.24 26.96 5.44
C SER A 176 -7.67 28.02 4.43
N VAL A 177 -8.98 28.21 4.27
CA VAL A 177 -9.59 29.18 3.36
C VAL A 177 -10.72 29.93 4.06
N ASP A 178 -11.13 31.05 3.47
CA ASP A 178 -12.41 31.70 3.82
C ASP A 178 -13.55 30.82 3.31
N PHE A 179 -13.97 29.86 4.14
CA PHE A 179 -14.86 28.78 3.73
C PHE A 179 -16.19 29.29 3.22
N GLU A 180 -16.84 30.24 3.89
CA GLU A 180 -18.14 30.76 3.45
C GLU A 180 -18.04 31.45 2.09
N ARG A 181 -16.98 32.23 1.86
CA ARG A 181 -16.75 32.87 0.56
C ARG A 181 -16.56 31.85 -0.56
N GLU A 182 -15.76 30.81 -0.34
CA GLU A 182 -15.53 29.76 -1.34
C GLU A 182 -16.77 28.85 -1.48
N TRP A 183 -17.49 28.59 -0.39
CA TRP A 183 -18.71 27.80 -0.36
C TRP A 183 -19.85 28.47 -1.12
N ASP A 184 -19.94 29.81 -1.09
CA ASP A 184 -20.95 30.58 -1.81
C ASP A 184 -20.57 30.87 -3.27
N ASN A 185 -19.33 30.55 -3.69
CA ASN A 185 -18.89 30.75 -5.07
C ASN A 185 -19.67 29.86 -6.05
N GLU A 186 -20.54 30.46 -6.87
CA GLU A 186 -21.41 29.76 -7.82
C GLU A 186 -20.66 29.06 -8.97
N GLN A 187 -19.37 29.33 -9.17
CA GLN A 187 -18.56 28.64 -10.17
C GLN A 187 -18.26 27.18 -9.80
N TYR A 188 -18.33 26.83 -8.51
CA TYR A 188 -18.11 25.46 -8.07
C TYR A 188 -19.37 24.62 -8.18
N ILE A 189 -19.18 23.36 -8.57
CA ILE A 189 -20.20 22.33 -8.67
C ILE A 189 -20.32 21.63 -7.32
N LYS A 190 -21.57 21.32 -6.93
CA LYS A 190 -21.87 20.60 -5.68
C LYS A 190 -22.48 19.23 -5.94
N CYS A 191 -22.05 18.25 -5.14
CA CYS A 191 -22.62 16.91 -5.09
C CYS A 191 -23.02 16.63 -3.65
N THR A 192 -24.17 15.98 -3.45
CA THR A 192 -24.68 15.70 -2.11
C THR A 192 -25.14 14.25 -2.02
N LYS A 193 -24.75 13.57 -0.94
CA LYS A 193 -25.16 12.20 -0.62
C LYS A 193 -25.56 12.15 0.85
N ALA A 194 -26.62 11.40 1.16
CA ALA A 194 -27.08 11.19 2.53
C ALA A 194 -27.06 9.70 2.85
N PHE A 195 -26.67 9.36 4.07
CA PHE A 195 -26.56 7.98 4.54
C PHE A 195 -26.96 7.85 6.00
N VAL A 196 -27.33 6.64 6.37
CA VAL A 196 -27.64 6.25 7.75
C VAL A 196 -26.36 5.78 8.40
N MET A 197 -26.05 6.34 9.56
CA MET A 197 -24.86 6.02 10.35
C MET A 197 -25.19 4.90 11.34
N SER A 198 -25.41 3.69 10.82
CA SER A 198 -25.94 2.55 11.60
C SER A 198 -25.08 2.12 12.79
N ASN A 199 -23.78 2.42 12.75
CA ASN A 199 -22.82 2.06 13.80
C ASN A 199 -22.71 3.11 14.92
N ASP A 200 -23.38 4.26 14.78
CA ASP A 200 -23.38 5.31 15.80
C ASP A 200 -24.58 5.22 16.73
N LYS A 201 -24.30 5.44 18.00
CA LYS A 201 -25.32 5.45 19.06
C LYS A 201 -26.02 6.80 19.15
N ASP A 202 -25.29 7.87 18.88
CA ASP A 202 -25.74 9.25 18.99
C ASP A 202 -25.01 10.17 18.00
N THR A 203 -25.43 11.43 17.94
CA THR A 203 -24.84 12.43 17.05
C THR A 203 -23.40 12.79 17.43
N GLU A 204 -22.98 12.60 18.69
CA GLU A 204 -21.63 12.93 19.14
C GLU A 204 -20.63 11.90 18.64
N SER A 205 -20.94 10.60 18.76
CA SER A 205 -20.11 9.53 18.18
C SER A 205 -19.99 9.65 16.67
N ALA A 206 -21.09 10.01 16.01
CA ALA A 206 -21.13 10.25 14.57
C ALA A 206 -20.24 11.42 14.14
N VAL A 207 -20.29 12.55 14.85
CA VAL A 207 -19.44 13.72 14.58
C VAL A 207 -17.97 13.35 14.76
N LYS A 208 -17.61 12.64 15.82
CA LYS A 208 -16.23 12.20 16.04
C LYS A 208 -15.73 11.32 14.89
N ARG A 209 -16.53 10.33 14.45
CA ARG A 209 -16.13 9.51 13.29
C ARG A 209 -15.92 10.37 12.04
N ILE A 210 -16.77 11.35 11.78
CA ILE A 210 -16.60 12.24 10.62
C ILE A 210 -15.32 13.08 10.73
N GLU A 211 -15.00 13.60 11.92
CA GLU A 211 -13.74 14.31 12.16
C GLU A 211 -12.53 13.40 11.89
N ASP A 212 -12.60 12.13 12.31
CA ASP A 212 -11.56 11.13 12.04
C ASP A 212 -11.45 10.80 10.52
N ASP A 213 -12.59 10.52 9.86
CA ASP A 213 -12.68 10.16 8.43
C ASP A 213 -12.17 11.29 7.52
N PHE A 214 -12.35 12.56 7.91
CA PHE A 214 -11.89 13.74 7.16
C PHE A 214 -10.66 14.40 7.76
N SER A 215 -9.92 13.74 8.64
CA SER A 215 -8.72 14.27 9.29
C SER A 215 -7.59 14.68 8.33
N TRP A 216 -7.63 14.21 7.08
CA TRP A 216 -6.73 14.62 5.99
C TRP A 216 -7.11 15.96 5.33
N LEU A 217 -8.25 16.55 5.71
CA LEU A 217 -8.67 17.91 5.35
C LEU A 217 -8.45 18.88 6.52
N HIS A 218 -8.40 20.17 6.22
CA HIS A 218 -8.40 21.19 7.26
C HIS A 218 -9.80 21.32 7.86
N PHE A 219 -9.94 21.01 9.14
CA PHE A 219 -11.17 21.28 9.88
C PHE A 219 -11.37 22.79 10.04
N VAL A 220 -12.47 23.31 9.50
CA VAL A 220 -12.79 24.74 9.50
C VAL A 220 -13.61 25.09 10.72
N CYS A 221 -14.78 24.47 10.89
CA CYS A 221 -15.67 24.79 11.99
C CYS A 221 -16.67 23.65 12.30
N LYS A 222 -17.25 23.77 13.49
CA LYS A 222 -18.42 23.01 13.94
C LYS A 222 -19.50 23.99 14.37
N GLY A 223 -20.71 23.80 13.84
CA GLY A 223 -21.85 24.67 14.12
C GLY A 223 -23.17 23.90 14.12
N GLU A 224 -24.26 24.64 14.04
CA GLU A 224 -25.62 24.10 13.93
C GLU A 224 -26.30 24.64 12.68
N ASN A 225 -27.19 23.84 12.09
CA ASN A 225 -28.02 24.33 11.01
C ASN A 225 -29.01 25.39 11.50
N SER A 226 -29.63 26.14 10.58
CA SER A 226 -30.56 27.23 10.92
C SER A 226 -31.81 26.82 11.72
N LYS A 227 -32.05 25.52 11.89
CA LYS A 227 -33.18 24.95 12.64
C LYS A 227 -32.75 24.30 13.95
N ASN A 228 -31.45 24.30 14.26
CA ASN A 228 -30.81 23.61 15.38
C ASN A 228 -31.19 22.12 15.47
N THR A 229 -31.35 21.47 14.31
CA THR A 229 -31.72 20.04 14.19
C THR A 229 -30.57 19.17 13.72
N ALA A 230 -29.47 19.78 13.28
CA ALA A 230 -28.30 19.06 12.78
C ALA A 230 -27.02 19.83 13.14
N ILE A 231 -25.97 19.07 13.47
CA ILE A 231 -24.61 19.57 13.65
C ILE A 231 -23.98 19.69 12.26
N ILE A 232 -23.36 20.84 12.00
CA ILE A 232 -22.61 21.10 10.76
C ILE A 232 -21.12 20.99 11.05
N LEU A 233 -20.39 20.27 10.20
CA LEU A 233 -18.92 20.26 10.20
C LEU A 233 -18.44 20.65 8.81
N ASP A 234 -17.53 21.62 8.75
CA ASP A 234 -16.95 22.12 7.51
C ASP A 234 -15.46 21.79 7.44
N PHE A 235 -15.04 21.31 6.28
CA PHE A 235 -13.66 20.93 6.00
C PHE A 235 -13.21 21.51 4.65
N SER A 236 -11.95 21.93 4.58
CA SER A 236 -11.35 22.45 3.35
C SER A 236 -10.04 21.77 3.01
N GLY A 237 -9.86 21.50 1.73
CA GLY A 237 -8.64 20.97 1.15
C GLY A 237 -8.41 21.51 -0.25
N GLN A 238 -7.29 21.12 -0.83
CA GLN A 238 -6.94 21.42 -2.20
C GLN A 238 -6.38 20.18 -2.85
N MET A 239 -6.80 19.89 -4.09
CA MET A 239 -6.12 18.89 -4.89
C MET A 239 -4.66 19.31 -5.10
N ILE A 240 -3.78 18.33 -5.17
CA ILE A 240 -2.35 18.51 -5.49
C ILE A 240 -2.08 19.41 -6.71
N ASP A 241 -0.84 19.91 -6.80
CA ASP A 241 -0.37 20.80 -7.85
C ASP A 241 -1.18 22.12 -7.95
N ASN A 242 -1.53 22.70 -6.79
CA ASN A 242 -2.41 23.87 -6.69
C ASN A 242 -3.72 23.67 -7.43
N GLY A 243 -4.28 22.47 -7.31
CA GLY A 243 -5.53 22.10 -7.95
C GLY A 243 -6.75 22.78 -7.38
N PRO A 244 -7.93 22.37 -7.84
CA PRO A 244 -9.16 22.94 -7.34
C PRO A 244 -9.33 22.68 -5.84
N PHE A 245 -10.00 23.61 -5.17
CA PHE A 245 -10.42 23.39 -3.79
C PHE A 245 -11.41 22.24 -3.69
N VAL A 246 -11.32 21.55 -2.56
CA VAL A 246 -12.24 20.51 -2.11
C VAL A 246 -12.87 21.03 -0.83
N LEU A 247 -14.13 21.44 -0.91
CA LEU A 247 -14.90 21.90 0.24
C LEU A 247 -15.89 20.81 0.61
N VAL A 248 -15.91 20.41 1.88
CA VAL A 248 -16.82 19.40 2.39
C VAL A 248 -17.63 19.99 3.52
N ARG A 249 -18.95 19.96 3.39
CA ARG A 249 -19.89 20.29 4.46
C ARG A 249 -20.68 19.05 4.81
N THR A 250 -20.64 18.66 6.08
CA THR A 250 -21.43 17.56 6.61
C THR A 250 -22.55 18.11 7.48
N GLU A 251 -23.74 17.50 7.41
CA GLU A 251 -24.88 17.78 8.29
C GLU A 251 -25.28 16.47 8.98
N VAL A 252 -25.06 16.39 10.29
CA VAL A 252 -25.36 15.22 11.12
C VAL A 252 -26.59 15.49 11.97
N GLY A 253 -27.65 14.71 11.79
CA GLY A 253 -28.89 14.84 12.54
C GLY A 253 -29.47 13.50 12.96
N SER A 254 -30.37 13.51 13.95
CA SER A 254 -31.09 12.33 14.38
C SER A 254 -32.49 12.26 13.75
N SER A 255 -32.85 11.08 13.26
CA SER A 255 -34.18 10.76 12.76
C SER A 255 -34.82 9.67 13.63
N LYS A 256 -36.06 9.91 14.08
CA LYS A 256 -36.81 8.94 14.90
C LYS A 256 -37.01 7.58 14.22
N SER A 257 -37.04 7.53 12.89
CA SER A 257 -37.29 6.30 12.13
C SER A 257 -36.04 5.65 11.53
N LYS A 258 -34.93 6.40 11.39
CA LYS A 258 -33.73 5.95 10.70
C LYS A 258 -32.46 6.00 11.55
N GLY A 259 -32.54 6.49 12.79
CA GLY A 259 -31.37 6.73 13.61
C GLY A 259 -30.59 7.96 13.14
N ILE A 260 -29.27 7.93 13.28
CA ILE A 260 -28.41 9.05 12.88
C ILE A 260 -28.26 9.08 11.35
N ILE A 261 -28.47 10.25 10.76
CA ILE A 261 -28.32 10.51 9.33
C ILE A 261 -27.23 11.56 9.16
N CYS A 262 -26.28 11.28 8.28
CA CYS A 262 -25.33 12.27 7.82
C CYS A 262 -25.58 12.58 6.34
N ARG A 263 -25.65 13.86 6.02
CA ARG A 263 -25.60 14.36 4.65
C ARG A 263 -24.24 14.98 4.43
N VAL A 264 -23.54 14.54 3.40
CA VAL A 264 -22.26 15.12 2.99
C VAL A 264 -22.45 15.80 1.66
N THR A 265 -21.99 17.05 1.59
CA THR A 265 -21.96 17.84 0.37
C THR A 265 -20.52 18.20 0.06
N VAL A 266 -20.09 17.88 -1.15
CA VAL A 266 -18.77 18.22 -1.67
C VAL A 266 -18.93 19.33 -2.70
N LYS A 267 -18.06 20.34 -2.67
CA LYS A 267 -17.99 21.42 -3.65
C LYS A 267 -16.58 21.53 -4.24
N THR A 268 -16.49 21.57 -5.57
CA THR A 268 -15.22 21.69 -6.31
C THR A 268 -15.45 22.20 -7.75
N SER A 269 -14.40 22.35 -8.56
CA SER A 269 -14.47 23.00 -9.88
C SER A 269 -15.07 22.14 -11.01
N SER A 270 -15.12 20.81 -10.86
CA SER A 270 -15.60 19.91 -11.91
C SER A 270 -16.58 18.86 -11.38
N ASN A 271 -17.55 18.47 -12.21
CA ASN A 271 -18.53 17.46 -11.83
C ASN A 271 -17.89 16.07 -11.66
N ASP A 272 -16.95 15.71 -12.53
CA ASP A 272 -16.26 14.40 -12.46
C ASP A 272 -15.53 14.23 -11.13
N LEU A 273 -14.71 15.21 -10.74
CA LEU A 273 -14.00 15.19 -9.46
C LEU A 273 -14.99 15.17 -8.29
N CYS A 274 -16.04 15.97 -8.35
CA CYS A 274 -17.08 16.03 -7.32
C CYS A 274 -17.76 14.67 -7.10
N GLN A 275 -18.09 13.96 -8.18
CA GLN A 275 -18.68 12.61 -8.11
C GLN A 275 -17.69 11.56 -7.60
N LYS A 276 -16.43 11.62 -8.04
CA LYS A 276 -15.37 10.72 -7.54
C LYS A 276 -15.16 10.88 -6.05
N LEU A 277 -15.03 12.11 -5.56
CA LEU A 277 -14.86 12.41 -4.13
C LEU A 277 -16.04 11.88 -3.30
N ILE A 278 -17.28 12.19 -3.70
CA ILE A 278 -18.44 11.78 -2.91
C ILE A 278 -18.67 10.26 -2.92
N HIS A 279 -18.23 9.56 -3.96
CA HIS A 279 -18.22 8.10 -3.97
C HIS A 279 -17.13 7.51 -3.08
N SER A 280 -15.95 8.13 -3.04
CA SER A 280 -14.81 7.65 -2.23
C SER A 280 -14.99 7.82 -0.72
N PHE A 281 -15.75 8.81 -0.27
CA PHE A 281 -15.93 9.09 1.17
C PHE A 281 -16.74 8.04 1.94
N PHE A 282 -17.39 7.09 1.24
CA PHE A 282 -18.25 6.11 1.88
C PHE A 282 -17.96 4.72 1.32
N ARG A 283 -17.31 3.89 2.14
CA ARG A 283 -17.24 2.43 1.98
C ARG A 283 -18.28 1.75 2.84
#